data_AF-A0A7Y8MK56-F1
#
_entry.id   AF-A0A7Y8MK56-F1
#
_cell.length_a   1.000
_cell.length_b   1.000
_cell.length_c   1.000
_cell.angle_alpha   90.00
_cell.angle_beta   90.00
_cell.angle_gamma   90.00
#
_symmetry.space_group_name_H-M   'P 1'
#
loop_
_entity.id
_entity.type
_entity.pdbx_description
1 polymer ?
#
loop_
_entity_poly.entity_id
_entity_poly.type
_entity_poly.pdbx_seq_one_letter_code
_entity_poly.pdbx_strand_id
1 'polypeptide(L)'
;MIRKNPSGDLPQIHESAFVDPTAILCGKIVVEENVFIGPYAVIRADEVDERGEMEPIVIGANSNIQDGVVIHSKSGARVLIGRYTSIAHRSIVHGPCVVGNSVFIGFNSVLFNCEVGDRCVIRHNSVVEGCHLPPGFHVPSTTNIHSDSELATVPQVTANESDFSEDVAQTNIRLVAGYKKLSNEF
;
A
#
# COMPACT_ATOMS: atom_id res chain seq x y z
N MET A 1 -13.81 0.42 11.13
CA MET A 1 -13.43 0.86 12.50
C MET A 1 -12.16 1.71 12.47
N ILE A 2 -12.28 3.01 12.71
CA ILE A 2 -11.16 3.94 12.86
C ILE A 2 -10.95 4.19 14.36
N ARG A 3 -9.74 4.00 14.90
CA ARG A 3 -9.48 4.10 16.34
C ARG A 3 -8.05 4.52 16.69
N LYS A 4 -7.84 4.89 17.96
CA LYS A 4 -6.53 5.22 18.50
C LYS A 4 -5.65 4.00 18.72
N ASN A 5 -4.34 4.17 18.63
CA ASN A 5 -3.34 3.22 19.15
C ASN A 5 -3.08 3.46 20.66
N PRO A 6 -2.28 2.61 21.34
CA PRO A 6 -1.91 2.81 22.75
C PRO A 6 -1.16 4.12 23.03
N SER A 7 -0.45 4.68 22.05
CA SER A 7 0.24 5.98 22.14
C SER A 7 -0.70 7.18 22.02
N GLY A 8 -1.98 6.96 21.68
CA GLY A 8 -3.01 7.99 21.58
C GLY A 8 -3.21 8.59 20.19
N ASP A 9 -2.43 8.17 19.20
CA ASP A 9 -2.52 8.65 17.81
C ASP A 9 -3.80 8.15 17.15
N LEU A 10 -4.41 9.01 16.33
CA LEU A 10 -5.59 8.71 15.53
C LEU A 10 -5.27 8.88 14.04
N PRO A 11 -5.81 8.03 13.15
CA PRO A 11 -5.65 8.20 11.71
C PRO A 11 -6.12 9.58 11.23
N GLN A 12 -5.29 10.23 10.42
CA GLN A 12 -5.62 11.46 9.69
C GLN A 12 -6.04 11.06 8.27
N ILE A 13 -7.31 11.26 7.94
CA ILE A 13 -7.89 10.80 6.68
C ILE A 13 -8.40 12.02 5.93
N HIS A 14 -7.90 12.22 4.71
CA HIS A 14 -8.36 13.30 3.85
C HIS A 14 -9.85 13.16 3.55
N GLU A 15 -10.58 14.27 3.53
CA GLU A 15 -12.03 14.27 3.35
C GLU A 15 -12.47 13.60 2.05
N SER A 16 -11.66 13.67 0.99
CA SER A 16 -11.95 13.07 -0.31
C SER A 16 -11.67 11.57 -0.42
N ALA A 17 -10.96 10.98 0.55
CA ALA A 17 -10.74 9.55 0.59
C ALA A 17 -12.04 8.79 0.92
N PHE A 18 -12.10 7.52 0.53
CA PHE A 18 -13.15 6.60 0.94
C PHE A 18 -12.54 5.47 1.77
N VAL A 19 -13.13 5.22 2.94
CA VAL A 19 -12.76 4.10 3.80
C VAL A 19 -13.99 3.25 4.02
N ASP A 20 -13.94 1.99 3.59
CA ASP A 20 -15.03 1.07 3.79
C ASP A 20 -15.33 0.89 5.30
N PRO A 21 -16.60 0.82 5.73
CA PRO A 21 -16.96 0.67 7.14
C PRO A 21 -16.34 -0.56 7.83
N THR A 22 -16.06 -1.62 7.06
CA THR A 22 -15.47 -2.87 7.56
C THR A 22 -13.95 -2.82 7.66
N ALA A 23 -13.28 -1.82 7.07
CA ALA A 23 -11.83 -1.64 7.19
C ALA A 23 -11.42 -1.22 8.60
N ILE A 24 -10.23 -1.60 9.06
CA ILE A 24 -9.67 -1.23 10.37
C ILE A 24 -8.46 -0.33 10.16
N LEU A 25 -8.53 0.89 10.68
CA LEU A 25 -7.40 1.83 10.72
C LEU A 25 -7.11 2.18 12.18
N CYS A 26 -5.88 1.95 12.63
CA CYS A 26 -5.48 2.11 14.03
C CYS A 26 -4.14 2.83 14.15
N GLY A 27 -4.12 3.98 14.84
CA GLY A 27 -2.88 4.67 15.20
C GLY A 27 -2.41 5.74 14.21
N LYS A 28 -1.10 5.96 14.17
CA LYS A 28 -0.43 7.04 13.43
C LYS A 28 -0.40 6.76 11.92
N ILE A 29 -1.54 7.03 11.27
CA ILE A 29 -1.76 6.78 9.84
C ILE A 29 -2.13 8.10 9.16
N VAL A 30 -1.58 8.34 7.98
CA VAL A 30 -1.94 9.47 7.12
C VAL A 30 -2.48 8.93 5.80
N VAL A 31 -3.71 9.30 5.44
CA VAL A 31 -4.38 8.94 4.19
C VAL A 31 -4.64 10.22 3.39
N GLU A 32 -4.00 10.34 2.23
CA GLU A 32 -4.11 11.50 1.34
C GLU A 32 -5.38 11.49 0.46
N GLU A 33 -5.48 12.41 -0.49
CA GLU A 33 -6.67 12.64 -1.33
C GLU A 33 -7.05 11.43 -2.16
N ASN A 34 -8.36 11.18 -2.30
CA ASN A 34 -8.95 10.19 -3.22
C ASN A 34 -8.41 8.76 -3.04
N VAL A 35 -7.88 8.44 -1.85
CA VAL A 35 -7.48 7.08 -1.54
C VAL A 35 -8.72 6.22 -1.38
N PHE A 36 -8.70 5.04 -2.00
CA PHE A 36 -9.68 3.98 -1.77
C PHE A 36 -9.14 2.99 -0.74
N ILE A 37 -9.88 2.76 0.35
CA ILE A 37 -9.59 1.68 1.31
C ILE A 37 -10.77 0.72 1.32
N GLY A 38 -10.54 -0.49 0.80
CA GLY A 38 -11.57 -1.50 0.57
C GLY A 38 -11.94 -2.33 1.80
N PRO A 39 -12.97 -3.19 1.66
CA PRO A 39 -13.46 -4.04 2.74
C PRO A 39 -12.38 -4.88 3.42
N TYR A 40 -12.48 -5.00 4.74
CA TYR A 40 -11.59 -5.83 5.56
C TYR A 40 -10.09 -5.51 5.47
N ALA A 41 -9.67 -4.40 4.88
CA ALA A 41 -8.29 -3.93 4.98
C ALA A 41 -7.95 -3.62 6.45
N VAL A 42 -6.74 -3.97 6.89
CA VAL A 42 -6.24 -3.72 8.25
C VAL A 42 -4.93 -2.95 8.19
N ILE A 43 -4.97 -1.68 8.58
CA ILE A 43 -3.82 -0.77 8.60
C ILE A 43 -3.59 -0.38 10.06
N ARG A 44 -2.41 -0.71 10.59
CA ARG A 44 -2.14 -0.56 12.03
C ARG A 44 -0.73 -0.03 12.26
N ALA A 45 -0.66 1.17 12.83
CA ALA A 45 0.55 1.88 13.22
C ALA A 45 0.54 2.06 14.75
N ASP A 46 0.90 1.01 15.48
CA ASP A 46 0.79 0.95 16.94
C ASP A 46 2.01 0.35 17.66
N GLU A 47 3.00 -0.16 16.92
CA GLU A 47 4.30 -0.51 17.49
C GLU A 47 5.18 0.73 17.65
N VAL A 48 5.97 0.75 18.73
CA VAL A 48 6.98 1.78 18.99
C VAL A 48 8.38 1.15 18.95
N ASP A 49 9.38 1.97 18.72
CA ASP A 49 10.78 1.59 18.87
C ASP A 49 11.21 1.52 20.35
N GLU A 50 12.50 1.24 20.59
CA GLU A 50 13.10 1.17 21.92
C GLU A 50 13.04 2.50 22.70
N ARG A 51 12.76 3.61 22.02
CA ARG A 51 12.66 4.97 22.59
C ARG A 51 11.22 5.38 22.84
N GLY A 52 10.25 4.53 22.46
CA GLY A 52 8.83 4.85 22.55
C GLY A 52 8.32 5.68 21.38
N GLU A 53 9.10 5.81 20.30
CA GLU A 53 8.75 6.61 19.13
C GLU A 53 8.20 5.75 17.98
N MET A 54 7.45 6.36 17.07
CA MET A 54 6.97 5.70 15.86
C MET A 54 6.87 6.66 14.67
N GLU A 55 7.22 6.14 13.50
CA GLU A 55 6.99 6.78 12.21
C GLU A 55 5.58 6.48 11.69
N PRO A 56 4.97 7.39 10.93
CA PRO A 56 3.64 7.16 10.37
C PRO A 56 3.63 6.11 9.27
N ILE A 57 2.49 5.42 9.13
CA ILE A 57 2.10 4.78 7.86
C ILE A 57 1.45 5.85 6.98
N VAL A 58 2.02 6.11 5.81
CA VAL A 58 1.54 7.15 4.88
C VAL A 58 1.06 6.51 3.59
N ILE A 59 -0.17 6.85 3.17
CA ILE A 59 -0.77 6.40 1.91
C ILE A 59 -1.03 7.61 1.02
N GLY A 60 -0.28 7.69 -0.07
CA GLY A 60 -0.28 8.81 -1.00
C GLY A 60 -1.56 8.92 -1.84
N ALA A 61 -1.79 10.12 -2.37
CA ALA A 61 -3.00 10.47 -3.08
C ALA A 61 -3.29 9.55 -4.29
N ASN A 62 -4.58 9.32 -4.54
CA ASN A 62 -5.12 8.51 -5.64
C ASN A 62 -4.68 7.02 -5.63
N SER A 63 -4.12 6.55 -4.51
CA SER A 63 -3.75 5.16 -4.30
C SER A 63 -4.94 4.33 -3.83
N ASN A 64 -4.81 3.01 -3.89
CA ASN A 64 -5.84 2.11 -3.41
C ASN A 64 -5.25 0.98 -2.57
N ILE A 65 -5.89 0.73 -1.43
CA ILE A 65 -5.63 -0.36 -0.51
C ILE A 65 -6.84 -1.29 -0.58
N GLN A 66 -6.71 -2.37 -1.33
CA GLN A 66 -7.86 -3.22 -1.68
C GLN A 66 -8.21 -4.22 -0.57
N ASP A 67 -9.20 -5.06 -0.84
CA ASP A 67 -9.84 -5.94 0.12
C ASP A 67 -8.85 -6.85 0.86
N GLY A 68 -8.95 -6.87 2.19
CA GLY A 68 -8.13 -7.75 3.04
C GLY A 68 -6.64 -7.45 3.05
N VAL A 69 -6.18 -6.33 2.48
CA VAL A 69 -4.77 -5.92 2.59
C VAL A 69 -4.41 -5.67 4.05
N VAL A 70 -3.20 -6.08 4.43
CA VAL A 70 -2.62 -5.80 5.76
C VAL A 70 -1.42 -4.88 5.62
N ILE A 71 -1.43 -3.76 6.34
CA ILE A 71 -0.28 -2.85 6.45
C ILE A 71 0.07 -2.68 7.92
N HIS A 72 1.32 -2.97 8.25
CA HIS A 72 1.84 -2.90 9.61
C HIS A 72 3.33 -2.55 9.58
N SER A 73 3.92 -2.22 10.71
CA SER A 73 5.37 -1.98 10.79
C SER A 73 5.97 -2.53 12.07
N LYS A 74 7.23 -2.98 11.96
CA LYS A 74 8.00 -3.48 13.09
C LYS A 74 8.63 -2.31 13.83
N SER A 75 8.55 -2.29 15.16
CA SER A 75 9.30 -1.36 16.02
C SER A 75 9.13 0.11 15.61
N GLY A 76 7.91 0.52 15.29
CA GLY A 76 7.61 1.91 14.90
C GLY A 76 8.21 2.33 13.55
N ALA A 77 8.68 1.40 12.72
CA ALA A 77 9.27 1.72 11.43
C ALA A 77 8.27 2.36 10.46
N ARG A 78 8.80 3.15 9.53
CA ARG A 78 8.00 3.82 8.48
C ARG A 78 7.43 2.81 7.49
N VAL A 79 6.19 3.07 7.04
CA VAL A 79 5.67 2.56 5.76
C VAL A 79 5.23 3.74 4.92
N LEU A 80 5.74 3.84 3.69
CA LEU A 80 5.31 4.82 2.71
C LEU A 80 4.73 4.09 1.50
N ILE A 81 3.49 4.42 1.14
CA ILE A 81 2.90 4.07 -0.15
C ILE A 81 2.78 5.37 -0.96
N GLY A 82 3.42 5.41 -2.14
CA GLY A 82 3.39 6.56 -3.03
C GLY A 82 2.02 6.83 -3.65
N ARG A 83 1.98 7.79 -4.58
CA ARG A 83 0.76 8.23 -5.27
C ARG A 83 0.42 7.30 -6.43
N TYR A 84 -0.87 7.19 -6.75
CA TYR A 84 -1.37 6.33 -7.85
C TYR A 84 -0.93 4.87 -7.72
N THR A 85 -0.65 4.41 -6.50
CA THR A 85 -0.14 3.07 -6.23
C THR A 85 -1.27 2.16 -5.79
N SER A 86 -1.27 0.95 -6.33
CA SER A 86 -2.30 -0.07 -6.05
C SER A 86 -1.72 -1.17 -5.19
N ILE A 87 -2.21 -1.32 -3.97
CA ILE A 87 -1.93 -2.46 -3.11
C ILE A 87 -3.14 -3.39 -3.22
N ALA A 88 -3.01 -4.43 -4.06
CA ALA A 88 -4.14 -5.25 -4.46
C ALA A 88 -4.52 -6.30 -3.43
N HIS A 89 -5.69 -6.91 -3.61
CA HIS A 89 -6.36 -7.76 -2.63
C HIS A 89 -5.44 -8.72 -1.87
N ARG A 90 -5.57 -8.75 -0.54
CA ARG A 90 -4.87 -9.65 0.39
C ARG A 90 -3.34 -9.56 0.39
N SER A 91 -2.77 -8.52 -0.21
CA SER A 91 -1.33 -8.27 -0.11
C SER A 91 -0.96 -7.84 1.31
N ILE A 92 0.30 -8.06 1.67
CA ILE A 92 0.87 -7.65 2.96
C ILE A 92 2.01 -6.67 2.69
N VAL A 93 1.97 -5.50 3.34
CA VAL A 93 3.09 -4.56 3.37
C VAL A 93 3.53 -4.39 4.81
N HIS A 94 4.75 -4.83 5.12
CA HIS A 94 5.29 -4.79 6.48
C HIS A 94 6.55 -3.92 6.54
N GLY A 95 6.51 -2.88 7.37
CA GLY A 95 7.61 -1.93 7.56
C GLY A 95 8.87 -2.54 8.20
N PRO A 96 10.07 -1.95 7.96
CA PRO A 96 10.30 -0.73 7.18
C PRO A 96 10.07 -0.96 5.68
N CYS A 97 9.27 -0.11 5.04
CA CYS A 97 8.94 -0.30 3.62
C CYS A 97 8.65 1.03 2.93
N VAL A 98 9.18 1.19 1.72
CA VAL A 98 8.86 2.32 0.84
C VAL A 98 8.41 1.78 -0.51
N VAL A 99 7.20 2.16 -0.92
CA VAL A 99 6.64 1.86 -2.23
C VAL A 99 6.48 3.19 -2.97
N GLY A 100 7.09 3.29 -4.14
CA GLY A 100 7.08 4.48 -4.98
C GLY A 100 5.72 4.80 -5.58
N ASN A 101 5.72 5.73 -6.53
CA ASN A 101 4.53 6.17 -7.25
C ASN A 101 4.19 5.23 -8.41
N SER A 102 2.90 5.12 -8.73
CA SER A 102 2.40 4.33 -9.87
C SER A 102 2.81 2.86 -9.81
N VAL A 103 2.99 2.32 -8.61
CA VAL A 103 3.37 0.91 -8.40
C VAL A 103 2.11 0.05 -8.36
N PHE A 104 2.17 -1.15 -8.93
CA PHE A 104 1.15 -2.18 -8.72
C PHE A 104 1.72 -3.33 -7.90
N ILE A 105 1.11 -3.63 -6.76
CA ILE A 105 1.38 -4.82 -5.95
C ILE A 105 0.22 -5.78 -6.12
N GLY A 106 0.48 -6.92 -6.74
CA GLY A 106 -0.52 -7.91 -7.10
C GLY A 106 -0.99 -8.78 -5.93
N PHE A 107 -2.15 -9.38 -6.11
CA PHE A 107 -2.85 -10.22 -5.13
C PHE A 107 -1.95 -11.16 -4.31
N ASN A 108 -2.22 -11.26 -3.00
CA ASN A 108 -1.51 -12.12 -2.05
C ASN A 108 0.02 -11.92 -2.02
N SER A 109 0.57 -10.81 -2.52
CA SER A 109 2.02 -10.60 -2.49
C SER A 109 2.45 -10.01 -1.15
N VAL A 110 3.71 -10.25 -0.77
CA VAL A 110 4.28 -9.81 0.50
C VAL A 110 5.47 -8.90 0.24
N LEU A 111 5.44 -7.70 0.83
CA LEU A 111 6.54 -6.76 0.88
C LEU A 111 7.01 -6.63 2.33
N PHE A 112 8.30 -6.85 2.59
CA PHE A 112 8.86 -6.72 3.93
C PHE A 112 10.30 -6.21 3.90
N ASN A 113 10.61 -5.18 4.70
CA ASN A 113 11.98 -4.67 4.79
C ASN A 113 12.59 -4.30 3.42
N CYS A 114 11.81 -3.64 2.55
CA CYS A 114 12.18 -3.40 1.15
C CYS A 114 11.81 -2.00 0.67
N GLU A 115 12.50 -1.56 -0.38
CA GLU A 115 12.16 -0.37 -1.14
C GLU A 115 11.79 -0.76 -2.57
N VAL A 116 10.66 -0.27 -3.06
CA VAL A 116 10.16 -0.50 -4.41
C VAL A 116 10.06 0.84 -5.12
N GLY A 117 10.84 1.01 -6.19
CA GLY A 117 10.88 2.23 -6.98
C GLY A 117 9.61 2.48 -7.78
N ASP A 118 9.48 3.70 -8.30
CA ASP A 118 8.33 4.12 -9.10
C ASP A 118 8.05 3.20 -10.28
N ARG A 119 6.77 3.06 -10.65
CA ARG A 119 6.30 2.34 -11.83
C ARG A 119 6.69 0.86 -11.87
N CYS A 120 7.05 0.27 -10.73
CA CYS A 120 7.22 -1.18 -10.65
C CYS A 120 5.87 -1.89 -10.74
N VAL A 121 5.88 -3.10 -11.29
CA VAL A 121 4.72 -3.99 -11.30
C VAL A 121 5.12 -5.30 -10.69
N ILE A 122 4.67 -5.56 -9.46
CA ILE A 122 4.86 -6.84 -8.78
C ILE A 122 3.58 -7.64 -8.96
N ARG A 123 3.68 -8.79 -9.62
CA ARG A 123 2.54 -9.66 -9.88
C ARG A 123 2.27 -10.59 -8.69
N HIS A 124 1.26 -11.43 -8.83
CA HIS A 124 0.58 -12.12 -7.73
C HIS A 124 1.43 -13.18 -7.03
N ASN A 125 1.13 -13.42 -5.76
CA ASN A 125 1.78 -14.43 -4.92
C ASN A 125 3.33 -14.31 -4.94
N SER A 126 3.85 -13.09 -5.04
CA SER A 126 5.28 -12.80 -5.04
C SER A 126 5.74 -12.33 -3.67
N VAL A 127 7.02 -12.53 -3.36
CA VAL A 127 7.64 -12.00 -2.14
C VAL A 127 8.77 -11.07 -2.53
N VAL A 128 8.75 -9.84 -2.01
CA VAL A 128 9.85 -8.87 -2.18
C VAL A 128 10.32 -8.48 -0.78
N GLU A 129 11.52 -8.90 -0.42
CA GLU A 129 12.03 -8.80 0.93
C GLU A 129 13.50 -8.39 0.95
N GLY A 130 13.88 -7.47 1.84
CA GLY A 130 15.29 -7.19 2.13
C GLY A 130 16.09 -6.55 0.99
N CYS A 131 15.42 -6.04 -0.06
CA CYS A 131 16.07 -5.51 -1.26
C CYS A 131 15.56 -4.11 -1.65
N HIS A 132 16.32 -3.45 -2.52
CA HIS A 132 15.90 -2.24 -3.22
C HIS A 132 15.59 -2.57 -4.68
N LEU A 133 14.30 -2.62 -5.04
CA LEU A 133 13.84 -2.84 -6.40
C LEU A 133 13.82 -1.49 -7.16
N PRO A 134 14.68 -1.26 -8.17
CA PRO A 134 14.74 0.01 -8.88
C PRO A 134 13.45 0.30 -9.67
N PRO A 135 13.22 1.57 -10.06
CA PRO A 135 12.03 1.95 -10.82
C PRO A 135 11.85 1.14 -12.11
N GLY A 136 10.60 0.83 -12.46
CA GLY A 136 10.23 0.21 -13.74
C GLY A 136 10.48 -1.30 -13.85
N PHE A 137 10.74 -1.98 -12.73
CA PHE A 137 10.90 -3.44 -12.73
C PHE A 137 9.55 -4.17 -12.72
N HIS A 138 9.46 -5.27 -13.48
CA HIS A 138 8.32 -6.16 -13.53
C HIS A 138 8.67 -7.48 -12.87
N VAL A 139 8.08 -7.76 -11.70
CA VAL A 139 8.26 -9.03 -10.97
C VAL A 139 7.14 -9.98 -11.38
N PRO A 140 7.41 -11.08 -12.10
CA PRO A 140 6.39 -12.03 -12.52
C PRO A 140 5.72 -12.71 -11.34
N SER A 141 4.52 -13.26 -11.54
CA SER A 141 3.79 -13.95 -10.47
C SER A 141 4.63 -15.09 -9.90
N THR A 142 4.48 -15.39 -8.62
CA THR A 142 5.20 -16.46 -7.92
C THR A 142 6.72 -16.30 -7.87
N THR A 143 7.22 -15.07 -8.07
CA THR A 143 8.65 -14.77 -7.99
C THR A 143 8.98 -14.23 -6.60
N ASN A 144 10.09 -14.69 -6.03
CA ASN A 144 10.60 -14.19 -4.77
C ASN A 144 11.94 -13.48 -5.01
N ILE A 145 12.09 -12.28 -4.44
CA ILE A 145 13.30 -11.47 -4.48
C ILE A 145 13.70 -11.18 -3.04
N HIS A 146 14.88 -11.65 -2.65
CA HIS A 146 15.44 -11.53 -1.31
C HIS A 146 16.72 -10.70 -1.27
N SER A 147 17.27 -10.32 -2.43
CA SER A 147 18.48 -9.50 -2.51
C SER A 147 18.61 -8.78 -3.85
N ASP A 148 19.39 -7.70 -3.86
CA ASP A 148 19.70 -6.92 -5.07
C ASP A 148 20.43 -7.75 -6.15
N SER A 149 21.08 -8.85 -5.77
CA SER A 149 21.78 -9.73 -6.71
C SER A 149 20.84 -10.50 -7.65
N GLU A 150 19.59 -10.69 -7.25
CA GLU A 150 18.57 -11.41 -8.03
C GLU A 150 17.90 -10.52 -9.08
N LEU A 151 18.17 -9.20 -9.03
CA LEU A 151 17.57 -8.21 -9.93
C LEU A 151 18.05 -8.35 -11.38
N ALA A 152 19.22 -8.94 -11.62
CA ALA A 152 19.76 -9.13 -12.97
C ALA A 152 18.84 -9.95 -13.88
N THR A 153 17.96 -10.79 -13.29
CA THR A 153 17.01 -11.63 -14.01
C THR A 153 15.59 -11.06 -14.06
N VAL A 154 15.33 -9.92 -13.42
CA VAL A 154 14.00 -9.33 -13.34
C VAL A 154 13.76 -8.45 -14.56
N PRO A 155 12.69 -8.70 -15.36
CA PRO A 155 12.42 -7.91 -16.55
C PRO A 155 11.99 -6.48 -16.23
N GLN A 156 12.03 -5.61 -17.23
CA GLN A 156 11.44 -4.28 -17.15
C GLN A 156 9.94 -4.34 -17.48
N VAL A 157 9.19 -3.39 -16.93
CA VAL A 157 7.78 -3.13 -17.24
C VAL A 157 7.63 -2.79 -18.71
N THR A 158 6.69 -3.44 -19.39
CA THR A 158 6.29 -3.06 -20.75
C THR A 158 5.14 -2.05 -20.71
N ALA A 159 4.79 -1.49 -21.86
CA ALA A 159 3.62 -0.61 -21.98
C ALA A 159 2.34 -1.29 -21.44
N ASN A 160 2.15 -2.58 -21.71
CA ASN A 160 0.96 -3.30 -21.26
C ASN A 160 0.85 -3.38 -19.73
N GLU A 161 1.95 -3.64 -19.02
CA GLU A 161 1.90 -3.67 -17.55
C GLU A 161 1.74 -2.27 -16.95
N SER A 162 2.32 -1.24 -17.58
CA SER A 162 2.12 0.15 -17.18
C SER A 162 0.67 0.59 -17.35
N ASP A 163 0.08 0.34 -18.52
CA ASP A 163 -1.32 0.69 -18.84
C ASP A 163 -2.29 -0.03 -17.89
N PHE A 164 -2.01 -1.30 -17.58
CA PHE A 164 -2.77 -2.06 -16.59
C PHE A 164 -2.70 -1.42 -15.19
N SER A 165 -1.50 -1.03 -14.73
CA SER A 165 -1.32 -0.37 -13.44
C SER A 165 -2.12 0.94 -13.36
N GLU A 166 -2.06 1.74 -14.42
CA GLU A 166 -2.80 3.01 -14.52
C GLU A 166 -4.31 2.79 -14.52
N ASP A 167 -4.83 1.83 -15.29
CA ASP A 167 -6.28 1.57 -15.34
C ASP A 167 -6.83 1.11 -13.99
N VAL A 168 -6.07 0.31 -13.22
CA VAL A 168 -6.45 -0.08 -11.86
C VAL A 168 -6.54 1.15 -10.95
N ALA A 169 -5.56 2.06 -11.00
CA ALA A 169 -5.57 3.29 -10.21
C ALA A 169 -6.77 4.16 -10.59
N GLN A 170 -7.00 4.41 -11.89
CA GLN A 170 -8.13 5.21 -12.38
C GLN A 170 -9.48 4.60 -12.00
N THR A 171 -9.60 3.28 -12.08
CA THR A 171 -10.82 2.58 -11.66
C THR A 171 -11.11 2.80 -10.18
N ASN A 172 -10.11 2.73 -9.31
CA ASN A 172 -10.33 2.96 -7.88
C ASN A 172 -10.65 4.42 -7.56
N ILE A 173 -10.09 5.39 -8.28
CA ILE A 173 -10.50 6.82 -8.16
C ILE A 173 -12.00 6.98 -8.50
N ARG A 174 -12.47 6.30 -9.56
CA ARG A 174 -13.90 6.29 -9.93
C ARG A 174 -14.75 5.61 -8.85
N LEU A 175 -14.27 4.54 -8.22
CA LEU A 175 -14.95 3.87 -7.11
C LEU A 175 -15.09 4.78 -5.89
N VAL A 176 -14.04 5.54 -5.53
CA VAL A 176 -14.14 6.55 -4.45
C VAL A 176 -15.27 7.52 -4.74
N ALA A 177 -15.34 8.08 -5.95
CA ALA A 177 -16.41 9.00 -6.33
C ALA A 177 -17.80 8.33 -6.27
N GLY A 178 -17.91 7.06 -6.65
CA GLY A 178 -19.16 6.29 -6.58
C GLY A 178 -19.62 6.05 -5.14
N TYR A 179 -18.76 5.50 -4.30
CA TYR A 179 -19.09 5.20 -2.90
C TYR A 179 -19.35 6.46 -2.08
N LYS A 180 -18.63 7.55 -2.33
CA LYS A 180 -18.89 8.84 -1.69
C LYS A 180 -20.22 9.47 -2.06
N LYS A 181 -20.78 9.17 -3.25
CA LYS A 181 -22.14 9.60 -3.59
C LYS A 181 -23.17 8.81 -2.77
N LEU A 182 -22.97 7.49 -2.65
CA LEU A 182 -23.84 6.62 -1.87
C LEU A 182 -23.83 6.94 -0.37
N SER A 183 -22.69 7.36 0.18
CA SER A 183 -22.59 7.74 1.60
C SER A 183 -23.42 8.99 1.95
N ASN A 184 -23.88 9.75 0.95
CA ASN A 184 -24.73 10.92 1.14
C ASN A 184 -26.24 10.61 0.97
N GLU A 185 -26.61 9.35 0.72
CA GLU A 185 -28.00 8.92 0.52
C GLU A 185 -28.70 8.46 1.82
N PHE A 186 -27.98 8.41 2.94
CA PHE A 186 -28.45 8.02 4.27
C PHE A 186 -27.92 8.95 5.36
#